data_AF-A0A1C5YBC8-F1
#
_entry.id   AF-A0A1C5YBC8-F1
#
_cell.length_a   1.000
_cell.length_b   1.000
_cell.length_c   1.000
_cell.angle_alpha   90.00
_cell.angle_beta   90.00
_cell.angle_gamma   90.00
#
_symmetry.space_group_name_H-M   'P 1'
#
loop_
_entity.id
_entity.type
_entity.pdbx_description
1 polymer ?
#
loop_
_entity_poly.entity_id
_entity_poly.type
_entity_poly.pdbx_seq_one_letter_code
_entity_poly.pdbx_strand_id
1 'polypeptide(L)'
;MSKEKKFDIESTSDLIQLLNVYENEWMHRDTILWSNTIKLFLAGLIVTILPYTAELYNLRIPTTINMKIFPIIGIVFSVILFFISGAYASRLTAIGNTIRDIISMLEYRYQRQSVLDLKISSKSSKRLKDNFVLRIFNISISNIATVILPTVLLILSIFVITTI
;
A
#
# COMPACT_ATOMS: atom_id res chain seq x y z
N MET A 1 -12.52 -24.93 18.35
CA MET A 1 -13.53 -24.93 17.27
C MET A 1 -14.08 -23.53 17.14
N SER A 2 -13.65 -22.77 16.12
CA SER A 2 -14.25 -21.48 15.78
C SER A 2 -15.60 -21.75 15.12
N LYS A 3 -16.70 -21.22 15.66
CA LYS A 3 -18.01 -21.26 15.02
C LYS A 3 -17.95 -20.35 13.80
N GLU A 4 -17.95 -20.91 12.60
CA GLU A 4 -18.16 -20.16 11.36
C GLU A 4 -19.52 -19.45 11.47
N LYS A 5 -19.49 -18.11 11.50
CA LYS A 5 -20.68 -17.29 11.31
C LYS A 5 -21.08 -17.44 9.84
N LYS A 6 -21.99 -18.37 9.53
CA LYS A 6 -22.71 -18.36 8.26
C LYS A 6 -23.57 -17.11 8.26
N PHE A 7 -23.28 -16.19 7.34
CA PHE A 7 -24.23 -15.13 7.01
C PHE A 7 -25.32 -15.79 6.17
N ASP A 8 -26.56 -15.78 6.66
CA ASP A 8 -27.75 -16.16 5.89
C ASP A 8 -28.04 -15.04 4.89
N ILE A 9 -27.24 -14.95 3.84
CA ILE A 9 -27.47 -14.03 2.73
C ILE A 9 -28.39 -14.76 1.76
N GLU A 10 -29.68 -14.45 1.85
CA GLU A 10 -30.75 -15.23 1.23
C GLU A 10 -30.87 -14.97 -0.28
N SER A 11 -30.31 -13.86 -0.79
CA SER A 11 -30.37 -13.50 -2.20
C SER A 11 -29.01 -13.09 -2.81
N THR A 12 -28.80 -13.45 -4.08
CA THR A 12 -27.64 -13.00 -4.87
C THR A 12 -27.56 -11.47 -4.98
N SER A 13 -28.71 -10.77 -4.89
CA SER A 13 -28.77 -9.31 -4.89
C SER A 13 -28.07 -8.73 -3.66
N ASP A 14 -28.29 -9.32 -2.48
CA ASP A 14 -27.69 -8.87 -1.23
C ASP A 14 -26.17 -9.09 -1.23
N LEU A 15 -25.69 -10.20 -1.80
CA LEU A 15 -24.26 -10.45 -2.00
C LEU A 15 -23.61 -9.40 -2.90
N ILE A 16 -24.29 -9.01 -3.99
CA ILE A 16 -23.80 -7.98 -4.92
C ILE A 16 -23.76 -6.60 -4.24
N GLN A 17 -24.79 -6.25 -3.46
CA GLN A 17 -24.80 -5.01 -2.69
C GLN A 17 -23.67 -4.98 -1.67
N LEU A 18 -23.47 -6.08 -0.94
CA LEU A 18 -22.39 -6.22 0.02
C LEU A 18 -21.02 -6.08 -0.65
N LEU A 19 -20.81 -6.73 -1.80
CA LEU A 19 -19.61 -6.60 -2.59
C LEU A 19 -19.32 -5.15 -2.97
N ASN A 20 -20.32 -4.43 -3.47
CA ASN A 20 -20.18 -3.01 -3.85
C ASN A 20 -19.81 -2.12 -2.64
N VAL A 21 -20.39 -2.38 -1.46
CA VAL A 21 -20.01 -1.66 -0.24
C VAL A 21 -18.53 -1.89 0.09
N TYR A 22 -18.06 -3.13 0.04
CA TYR A 22 -16.66 -3.45 0.33
C TYR A 22 -15.69 -2.92 -0.74
N GLU A 23 -16.07 -2.95 -2.02
CA GLU A 23 -15.26 -2.37 -3.10
C GLU A 23 -15.10 -0.86 -2.95
N ASN A 24 -16.18 -0.14 -2.64
CA ASN A 24 -16.13 1.31 -2.38
C ASN A 24 -15.25 1.62 -1.15
N GLU A 25 -15.39 0.84 -0.08
CA GLU A 25 -14.56 0.98 1.11
C GLU A 25 -13.07 0.71 0.82
N TRP A 26 -12.78 -0.29 -0.01
CA TRP A 26 -11.42 -0.60 -0.45
C TRP A 26 -10.81 0.55 -1.26
N MET A 27 -11.54 1.09 -2.24
CA MET A 27 -11.09 2.24 -3.04
C MET A 27 -10.85 3.48 -2.18
N HIS A 28 -11.75 3.75 -1.24
CA HIS A 28 -11.61 4.87 -0.31
C HIS A 28 -10.33 4.74 0.52
N ARG A 29 -10.06 3.55 1.06
CA ARG A 29 -8.87 3.29 1.88
C ARG A 29 -7.57 3.31 1.08
N ASP A 30 -7.58 2.81 -0.15
CA ASP A 30 -6.44 2.89 -1.05
C ASP A 30 -6.07 4.36 -1.33
N THR A 31 -7.08 5.20 -1.61
CA THR A 31 -6.89 6.64 -1.82
C THR A 31 -6.26 7.31 -0.60
N ILE A 32 -6.75 7.00 0.61
CA ILE A 32 -6.19 7.54 1.86
C ILE A 32 -4.75 7.07 2.08
N LEU A 33 -4.47 5.78 1.87
CA LEU A 33 -3.12 5.22 2.00
C LEU A 33 -2.14 5.99 1.10
N TRP A 34 -2.47 6.16 -0.19
CA TRP A 34 -1.61 6.86 -1.13
C TRP A 34 -1.46 8.34 -0.81
N SER A 35 -2.56 9.03 -0.47
CA SER A 35 -2.52 10.45 -0.11
C SER A 35 -1.59 10.69 1.08
N ASN A 36 -1.70 9.89 2.14
CA ASN A 36 -0.88 10.03 3.34
C ASN A 36 0.57 9.63 3.08
N THR A 37 0.80 8.53 2.37
CA THR A 37 2.15 8.05 2.04
C THR A 37 2.91 9.08 1.22
N ILE A 38 2.28 9.65 0.19
CA ILE A 38 2.90 10.68 -0.67
C ILE A 38 3.16 11.97 0.13
N LYS A 39 2.20 12.44 0.92
CA LYS A 39 2.37 13.67 1.73
C LYS A 39 3.53 13.55 2.71
N LEU A 40 3.60 12.45 3.45
CA LEU A 40 4.67 12.21 4.42
C LEU A 40 6.03 12.01 3.74
N PHE A 41 6.07 11.29 2.62
CA PHE A 41 7.29 11.12 1.84
C PHE A 41 7.81 12.48 1.32
N LEU A 42 6.94 13.31 0.74
CA LEU A 42 7.33 14.63 0.24
C LEU A 42 7.76 15.55 1.37
N ALA A 43 7.07 15.55 2.52
CA ALA A 43 7.47 16.34 3.68
C ALA A 43 8.87 15.93 4.16
N GLY A 44 9.12 14.62 4.32
CA GLY A 44 10.44 14.11 4.71
C GLY A 44 11.51 14.44 3.68
N LEU A 45 11.21 14.31 2.38
CA LEU A 45 12.13 14.62 1.29
C LEU A 45 12.52 16.09 1.29
N ILE A 46 11.55 17.00 1.37
CA ILE A 46 11.78 18.45 1.41
C ILE A 46 12.68 18.82 2.61
N VAL A 47 12.39 18.28 3.79
CA VAL A 47 13.19 18.54 4.98
C VAL A 47 14.62 18.02 4.81
N THR A 48 14.79 16.83 4.22
CA THR A 48 16.10 16.19 4.02
C THR A 48 16.98 16.97 3.03
N ILE A 49 16.41 17.50 1.95
CA ILE A 49 17.15 18.25 0.92
C ILE A 49 17.31 19.74 1.25
N LEU A 50 16.59 20.25 2.25
CA LEU A 50 16.61 21.65 2.65
C LEU A 50 18.03 22.26 2.74
N PRO A 51 19.02 21.63 3.44
CA PRO A 51 20.36 22.20 3.52
C PRO A 51 21.02 22.45 2.16
N TYR A 52 20.85 21.54 1.19
CA TYR A 52 21.37 21.73 -0.17
C TYR A 52 20.66 22.81 -0.94
N THR A 53 19.32 22.84 -0.84
CA THR A 53 18.54 23.90 -1.50
C THR A 53 18.90 25.27 -0.94
N ALA A 54 19.15 25.37 0.37
CA ALA A 54 19.56 26.63 0.99
C ALA A 54 20.91 27.11 0.47
N GLU A 55 21.88 26.21 0.30
CA GLU A 55 23.18 26.52 -0.30
C GLU A 55 23.04 26.99 -1.76
N LEU A 56 22.28 26.27 -2.59
CA LEU A 56 22.06 26.61 -4.01
C LEU A 56 21.39 27.98 -4.20
N TYR A 57 20.46 28.35 -3.32
CA TYR A 57 19.74 29.63 -3.40
C TYR A 57 20.34 30.74 -2.53
N ASN A 58 21.52 30.53 -1.94
CA ASN A 58 22.17 31.48 -1.02
C ASN A 58 21.28 31.89 0.18
N LEU A 59 20.39 30.99 0.63
CA LEU A 59 19.58 31.20 1.81
C LEU A 59 20.42 30.92 3.06
N ARG A 60 20.46 31.89 3.99
CA ARG A 60 21.21 31.74 5.24
C ARG A 60 20.41 30.93 6.24
N ILE A 61 20.77 29.67 6.43
CA ILE A 61 20.34 28.91 7.61
C ILE A 61 21.07 29.50 8.82
N PRO A 62 20.38 29.82 9.94
CA PRO A 62 21.03 30.30 11.15
C PRO A 62 22.14 29.35 11.60
N THR A 63 23.34 29.87 11.84
CA THR A 63 24.52 29.07 12.24
C THR A 63 24.36 28.34 13.57
N THR A 64 23.34 28.69 14.35
CA THR A 64 22.95 28.01 15.59
C THR A 64 22.32 26.63 15.33
N ILE A 65 21.85 26.36 14.11
CA ILE A 65 21.19 25.10 13.75
C ILE A 65 22.22 24.18 13.08
N ASN A 66 22.46 23.01 13.68
CA ASN A 66 23.31 22.00 13.08
C ASN A 66 22.62 21.42 11.82
N MET A 67 23.28 21.54 10.66
CA MET A 67 22.76 21.06 9.37
C MET A 67 22.46 19.56 9.36
N LYS A 68 23.10 18.76 10.22
CA LYS A 68 22.82 17.33 10.36
C LYS A 68 21.42 17.03 10.94
N ILE A 69 20.75 18.01 11.57
CA ILE A 69 19.39 17.82 12.12
C ILE A 69 18.38 17.53 11.00
N PHE A 70 18.53 18.17 9.83
CA PHE A 70 17.63 18.00 8.69
C PHE A 70 17.52 16.55 8.20
N PRO A 71 18.63 15.85 7.86
CA PRO A 71 18.53 14.46 7.47
C PRO A 71 18.25 13.51 8.65
N ILE A 72 18.58 13.85 9.89
CA ILE A 72 18.12 13.08 11.07
C ILE A 72 16.59 13.07 11.12
N ILE A 73 15.95 14.22 10.89
CA ILE A 73 14.49 14.30 10.78
C ILE A 73 14.01 13.46 9.58
N GLY A 74 14.71 13.47 8.45
CA GLY A 74 14.45 12.59 7.31
C GLY A 74 14.40 11.10 7.68
N ILE A 75 15.36 10.63 8.49
CA ILE A 75 15.37 9.26 9.03
C ILE A 75 14.13 9.02 9.90
N VAL A 76 13.78 9.94 10.79
CA VAL A 76 12.57 9.82 11.63
C VAL A 76 11.31 9.72 10.77
N PHE A 77 11.19 10.55 9.73
CA PHE A 77 10.09 10.49 8.77
C PHE A 77 10.05 9.14 8.04
N SER A 78 11.19 8.58 7.65
CA SER A 78 11.25 7.26 6.99
C SER A 78 10.71 6.14 7.89
N VAL A 79 11.03 6.16 9.20
CA VAL A 79 10.54 5.18 10.18
C VAL A 79 9.02 5.33 10.38
N ILE A 80 8.55 6.57 10.54
CA ILE A 80 7.11 6.87 10.66
C ILE A 80 6.37 6.39 9.40
N LEU A 81 6.93 6.67 8.22
CA LEU A 81 6.35 6.28 6.94
C LEU A 81 6.24 4.76 6.84
N PHE A 82 7.29 4.01 7.21
CA PHE A 82 7.26 2.54 7.27
C PHE A 82 6.12 2.00 8.12
N PHE A 83 5.94 2.56 9.32
CA PHE A 83 4.92 2.09 10.25
C PHE A 83 3.51 2.38 9.73
N ILE A 84 3.27 3.61 9.28
CA ILE A 84 1.96 4.04 8.78
C ILE A 84 1.62 3.28 7.49
N SER A 85 2.51 3.27 6.51
CA SER A 85 2.27 2.63 5.20
C SER A 85 2.02 1.13 5.37
N GLY A 86 2.81 0.44 6.21
CA GLY A 86 2.63 -0.98 6.52
C GLY A 86 1.29 -1.29 7.21
N ALA A 87 0.89 -0.47 8.19
CA ALA A 87 -0.39 -0.65 8.88
C ALA A 87 -1.59 -0.49 7.93
N TYR A 88 -1.56 0.50 7.03
CA TYR A 88 -2.61 0.71 6.04
C TYR A 88 -2.62 -0.40 4.97
N ALA A 89 -1.45 -0.84 4.51
CA ALA A 89 -1.33 -1.92 3.53
C ALA A 89 -1.87 -3.26 4.06
N SER A 90 -1.62 -3.56 5.34
CA SER A 90 -2.19 -4.74 6.02
C SER A 90 -3.72 -4.70 6.04
N ARG A 91 -4.30 -3.54 6.41
CA ARG A 91 -5.77 -3.34 6.41
C ARG A 91 -6.37 -3.46 5.01
N LEU A 92 -5.71 -2.88 4.00
CA LEU A 92 -6.15 -2.95 2.61
C LEU A 92 -6.13 -4.40 2.10
N THR A 93 -5.13 -5.18 2.51
CA THR A 93 -5.03 -6.62 2.19
C THR A 93 -6.15 -7.43 2.83
N ALA A 94 -6.51 -7.14 4.09
CA ALA A 94 -7.60 -7.82 4.76
C ALA A 94 -8.94 -7.61 4.03
N ILE A 95 -9.25 -6.37 3.67
CA ILE A 95 -10.46 -6.03 2.91
C ILE A 95 -10.44 -6.68 1.52
N GLY A 96 -9.29 -6.64 0.84
CA GLY A 96 -9.13 -7.32 -0.45
C GLY A 96 -9.37 -8.83 -0.37
N ASN A 97 -9.03 -9.48 0.75
CA ASN A 97 -9.39 -10.89 0.97
C ASN A 97 -10.89 -11.06 1.21
N THR A 98 -11.53 -10.21 2.01
CA THR A 98 -12.99 -10.24 2.20
C THR A 98 -13.76 -10.07 0.89
N ILE A 99 -13.33 -9.16 0.02
CA ILE A 99 -13.89 -8.99 -1.33
C ILE A 99 -13.80 -10.30 -2.13
N ARG A 100 -12.63 -10.96 -2.11
CA ARG A 100 -12.45 -12.25 -2.79
C ARG A 100 -13.34 -13.34 -2.21
N ASP A 101 -13.48 -13.39 -0.89
CA ASP A 101 -14.33 -14.37 -0.21
C ASP A 101 -15.79 -14.16 -0.63
N ILE A 102 -16.27 -12.90 -0.68
CA ILE A 102 -17.63 -12.57 -1.16
C ILE A 102 -17.79 -13.00 -2.63
N ILE A 103 -16.84 -12.65 -3.51
CA ILE A 103 -16.88 -13.05 -4.93
C ILE A 103 -16.98 -14.57 -5.08
N SER A 104 -16.28 -15.33 -4.24
CA SER A 104 -16.32 -16.80 -4.28
C SER A 104 -17.68 -17.40 -3.91
N MET A 105 -18.52 -16.65 -3.18
CA MET A 105 -19.89 -17.06 -2.80
C MET A 105 -20.91 -16.76 -3.89
N LEU A 106 -20.61 -15.88 -4.86
CA LEU A 106 -21.50 -15.61 -5.99
C LEU A 106 -21.54 -16.80 -6.95
N GLU A 107 -22.67 -16.98 -7.65
CA GLU A 107 -22.79 -17.97 -8.71
C GLU A 107 -21.75 -17.74 -9.82
N TYR A 108 -21.28 -18.83 -10.46
CA TYR A 108 -20.23 -18.79 -11.48
C TYR A 108 -20.47 -17.76 -12.60
N ARG A 109 -21.74 -17.49 -12.94
CA ARG A 109 -22.13 -16.51 -13.97
C ARG A 109 -21.79 -15.05 -13.60
N TYR A 110 -21.61 -14.75 -12.31
CA TYR A 110 -21.26 -13.42 -11.81
C TYR A 110 -19.81 -13.33 -11.32
N GLN A 111 -19.07 -14.45 -11.34
CA GLN A 111 -17.66 -14.44 -10.96
C GLN A 111 -16.82 -13.84 -12.08
N ARG A 112 -15.88 -12.98 -11.70
CA ARG A 112 -14.97 -12.33 -12.64
C ARG A 112 -14.01 -13.38 -13.21
N GLN A 113 -14.19 -13.77 -14.48
CA GLN A 113 -13.23 -14.64 -15.15
C GLN A 113 -11.97 -13.84 -15.47
N SER A 114 -10.82 -14.23 -14.90
CA SER A 114 -9.57 -13.61 -15.30
C SER A 114 -9.20 -14.11 -16.70
N VAL A 115 -8.59 -13.24 -17.52
CA VAL A 115 -8.08 -13.63 -18.85
C VAL A 115 -7.01 -14.73 -18.75
N LEU A 116 -6.38 -14.88 -17.58
CA LEU A 116 -5.48 -15.98 -17.25
C LEU A 116 -6.22 -17.32 -17.10
N ASP A 117 -7.43 -17.35 -16.53
CA ASP A 117 -8.21 -18.57 -16.33
C ASP A 117 -8.67 -19.21 -17.66
N LEU A 118 -8.93 -18.38 -18.67
CA LEU A 118 -9.26 -18.83 -20.03
C LEU A 118 -8.07 -19.55 -20.71
N LYS A 119 -6.83 -19.14 -20.41
CA LYS A 119 -5.62 -19.72 -21.00
C LYS A 119 -5.15 -20.99 -20.27
N ILE A 120 -5.43 -21.09 -18.97
CA ILE A 120 -4.99 -22.21 -18.09
C ILE A 120 -5.94 -23.42 -18.17
N SER A 121 -7.11 -23.30 -18.82
CA SER A 121 -8.02 -24.42 -19.06
C SER A 121 -7.46 -25.56 -19.93
N SER A 122 -6.24 -25.42 -20.50
CA SER A 122 -5.65 -26.42 -21.38
C SER A 122 -4.69 -27.42 -20.72
N LYS A 123 -4.22 -27.24 -19.47
CA LYS A 123 -3.32 -28.24 -18.84
C LYS A 123 -3.22 -28.10 -17.31
N SER A 124 -3.97 -28.96 -16.61
CA SER A 124 -3.64 -29.63 -15.35
C SER A 124 -2.59 -28.97 -14.42
N SER A 125 -2.89 -27.79 -13.85
CA SER A 125 -2.11 -27.20 -12.74
C SER A 125 -2.93 -26.16 -11.95
N LYS A 126 -4.22 -26.46 -11.71
CA LYS A 126 -5.30 -25.46 -11.50
C LYS A 126 -5.68 -25.10 -10.05
N ARG A 127 -4.93 -25.50 -9.01
CA ARG A 127 -5.36 -25.21 -7.61
C ARG A 127 -4.43 -24.34 -6.76
N LEU A 128 -3.16 -24.17 -7.14
CA LEU A 128 -2.20 -23.42 -6.32
C LEU A 128 -1.70 -22.12 -6.98
N LYS A 129 -1.73 -22.01 -8.32
CA LYS A 129 -1.22 -20.83 -9.03
C LYS A 129 -2.20 -19.66 -9.12
N ASP A 130 -3.50 -19.93 -9.23
CA ASP A 130 -4.50 -18.88 -9.48
C ASP A 130 -4.74 -18.01 -8.22
N ASN A 131 -4.61 -18.60 -7.04
CA ASN A 131 -4.57 -17.88 -5.77
C ASN A 131 -3.27 -17.11 -5.52
N PHE A 132 -2.17 -17.44 -6.22
CA PHE A 132 -0.89 -16.77 -6.02
C PHE A 132 -0.74 -15.58 -6.96
N VAL A 133 -1.11 -15.72 -8.25
CA VAL A 133 -0.91 -14.66 -9.25
C VAL A 133 -1.84 -13.46 -9.03
N LEU A 134 -3.12 -13.66 -8.74
CA LEU A 134 -4.06 -12.56 -8.44
C LEU A 134 -3.83 -11.95 -7.06
N ARG A 135 -3.28 -12.73 -6.13
CA ARG A 135 -2.85 -12.26 -4.80
C ARG A 135 -1.54 -11.51 -4.88
N ILE A 136 -0.67 -11.81 -5.84
CA ILE A 136 0.55 -11.05 -6.09
C ILE A 136 0.21 -9.70 -6.73
N PHE A 137 -0.52 -9.62 -7.84
CA PHE A 137 -0.54 -8.35 -8.61
C PHE A 137 -1.17 -7.14 -7.89
N ASN A 138 -2.27 -7.31 -7.13
CA ASN A 138 -2.95 -6.17 -6.48
C ASN A 138 -2.46 -5.89 -5.05
N ILE A 139 -1.83 -6.86 -4.38
CA ILE A 139 -1.19 -6.67 -3.06
C ILE A 139 0.28 -6.27 -3.23
N SER A 140 0.89 -6.57 -4.39
CA SER A 140 2.30 -6.28 -4.64
C SER A 140 2.55 -4.79 -4.84
N ILE A 141 1.75 -4.05 -5.60
CA ILE A 141 2.09 -2.63 -5.88
C ILE A 141 2.03 -1.77 -4.62
N SER A 142 0.97 -1.90 -3.82
CA SER A 142 0.86 -1.14 -2.56
C SER A 142 1.95 -1.56 -1.57
N ASN A 143 2.17 -2.87 -1.37
CA ASN A 143 3.24 -3.34 -0.48
C ASN A 143 4.64 -2.93 -0.97
N ILE A 144 4.91 -3.04 -2.27
CA ILE A 144 6.17 -2.61 -2.88
C ILE A 144 6.37 -1.12 -2.61
N ALA A 145 5.38 -0.28 -2.92
CA ALA A 145 5.51 1.16 -2.71
C ALA A 145 5.65 1.53 -1.23
N THR A 146 4.97 0.82 -0.33
CA THR A 146 5.07 1.03 1.12
C THR A 146 6.45 0.72 1.68
N VAL A 147 7.26 -0.09 0.98
CA VAL A 147 8.65 -0.41 1.35
C VAL A 147 9.64 0.46 0.57
N ILE A 148 9.43 0.65 -0.73
CA ILE A 148 10.34 1.42 -1.58
C ILE A 148 10.39 2.89 -1.15
N LEU A 149 9.26 3.55 -0.91
CA LEU A 149 9.28 4.98 -0.59
C LEU A 149 10.04 5.29 0.73
N PRO A 150 9.78 4.58 1.84
CA PRO A 150 10.58 4.77 3.06
C PRO A 150 12.06 4.41 2.89
N THR A 151 12.39 3.32 2.18
CA THR A 151 13.78 2.93 1.96
C THR A 151 14.55 3.96 1.14
N VAL A 152 13.94 4.48 0.08
CA VAL A 152 14.51 5.57 -0.73
C VAL A 152 14.76 6.80 0.14
N LEU A 153 13.79 7.21 0.97
CA LEU A 153 13.95 8.35 1.87
C LEU A 153 15.06 8.13 2.90
N LEU A 154 15.15 6.91 3.45
CA LEU A 154 16.18 6.52 4.42
C LEU A 154 17.58 6.55 3.80
N ILE A 155 17.75 5.95 2.62
CA ILE A 155 19.02 5.95 1.88
C ILE A 155 19.44 7.38 1.55
N LEU A 156 18.50 8.20 1.05
CA LEU A 156 18.75 9.61 0.77
C LEU A 156 19.21 10.35 2.04
N SER A 157 18.53 10.13 3.16
CA SER A 157 18.87 10.79 4.43
C SER A 157 20.26 10.41 4.93
N ILE A 158 20.63 9.13 4.82
CA ILE A 158 21.98 8.65 5.18
C ILE A 158 23.02 9.27 4.25
N PHE A 159 22.76 9.27 2.94
CA PHE A 159 23.65 9.88 1.96
C PHE A 159 23.90 11.36 2.30
N VAL A 160 22.84 12.13 2.55
CA VAL A 160 22.94 13.55 2.94
C VAL A 160 23.75 13.75 4.23
N ILE A 161 23.62 12.86 5.22
CA ILE A 161 24.43 12.94 6.46
C ILE A 161 25.92 12.77 6.18
N THR A 162 26.28 11.90 5.22
CA THR A 162 27.69 11.64 4.89
C THR A 162 28.34 12.78 4.10
N THR A 163 27.53 13.58 3.41
CA THR A 163 28.00 14.68 2.55
C THR A 163 27.97 16.05 3.22
N ILE A 164 27.35 16.18 4.41
CA ILE A 164 27.36 17.38 5.28
C ILE A 164 28.31 17.17 6.45
#